data_AF-A0A937D9V3-F1
#
_entry.id   AF-A0A937D9V3-F1
#
_cell.length_a   1.000
_cell.length_b   1.000
_cell.length_c   1.000
_cell.angle_alpha   90.00
_cell.angle_beta   90.00
_cell.angle_gamma   90.00
#
_symmetry.space_group_name_H-M   'P 1'
#
loop_
_entity.id
_entity.type
_entity.pdbx_description
1 polymer ?
#
loop_
_entity_poly.entity_id
_entity_poly.type
_entity_poly.pdbx_seq_one_letter_code
_entity_poly.pdbx_strand_id
1 'polypeptide(L)'
;MLNKGKRKLLKNIANGILGSFISRNNDVNGYWGIGKIYSLMIISESLEIEIDLIRKAISPSNDELNLLVSHYSDYLFDQLSKQEIQRSNLSQAKIIIVGNPNNPCLSLGRLAPHKMNCKITIIDNLNIAYTLEKNVWSREHNPRLEMKRGEIII
;
A
#
# COMPACT_ATOMS: atom_id res chain seq x y z
N MET A 1 -2.18 25.26 13.81
CA MET A 1 -2.92 24.08 14.32
C MET A 1 -3.97 23.67 13.29
N LEU A 2 -4.05 22.40 12.89
CA LEU A 2 -5.12 21.94 12.00
C LEU A 2 -6.47 22.04 12.73
N ASN A 3 -7.44 22.71 12.10
CA ASN A 3 -8.80 22.78 12.61
C ASN A 3 -9.55 21.44 12.39
N LYS A 4 -10.72 21.28 13.02
CA LYS A 4 -11.54 20.06 12.92
C LYS A 4 -11.86 19.66 11.47
N GLY A 5 -12.06 20.64 10.58
CA GLY A 5 -12.32 20.41 9.16
C GLY A 5 -11.14 19.78 8.43
N LYS A 6 -9.93 20.36 8.56
CA LYS A 6 -8.70 19.81 7.97
C LYS A 6 -8.36 18.42 8.53
N ARG A 7 -8.66 18.15 9.81
CA ARG A 7 -8.53 16.80 10.39
C ARG A 7 -9.47 15.77 9.74
N LYS A 8 -10.72 16.16 9.44
CA LYS A 8 -11.65 15.31 8.67
C LYS A 8 -11.12 15.06 7.26
N LEU A 9 -10.51 16.06 6.63
CA LEU A 9 -9.90 15.92 5.32
C LEU A 9 -8.72 14.93 5.34
N LEU A 10 -7.84 14.97 6.36
CA LEU A 10 -6.77 13.97 6.51
C LEU A 10 -7.31 12.53 6.57
N LYS A 11 -8.40 12.29 7.31
CA LYS A 11 -9.06 10.97 7.32
C LYS A 11 -9.58 10.57 5.94
N ASN A 12 -10.16 11.50 5.18
CA ASN A 12 -10.65 11.24 3.83
C ASN A 12 -9.49 10.93 2.87
N ILE A 13 -8.39 11.66 2.96
CA ILE A 13 -7.17 11.43 2.19
C ILE A 13 -6.61 10.04 2.50
N ALA A 14 -6.49 9.68 3.79
CA ALA A 14 -6.06 8.35 4.20
C ALA A 14 -6.96 7.26 3.62
N ASN A 15 -8.29 7.44 3.64
CA ASN A 15 -9.23 6.47 3.06
C ASN A 15 -9.07 6.35 1.54
N GLY A 16 -8.87 7.47 0.84
CA GLY A 16 -8.64 7.50 -0.61
C GLY A 16 -7.33 6.82 -1.01
N ILE A 17 -6.25 7.06 -0.27
CA ILE A 17 -4.97 6.37 -0.46
C ILE A 17 -5.13 4.88 -0.20
N LEU A 18 -5.68 4.48 0.95
CA LEU A 18 -5.85 3.06 1.27
C LEU A 18 -6.74 2.34 0.26
N GLY A 19 -7.83 2.97 -0.18
CA GLY A 19 -8.73 2.42 -1.20
C GLY A 19 -8.06 2.24 -2.56
N SER A 20 -7.24 3.21 -2.99
CA SER A 20 -6.45 3.10 -4.20
C SER A 20 -5.36 2.03 -4.07
N PHE A 21 -4.65 2.00 -2.94
CA PHE A 21 -3.53 1.09 -2.67
C PHE A 21 -3.89 -0.38 -2.79
N ILE A 22 -5.03 -0.77 -2.21
CA ILE A 22 -5.50 -2.17 -2.25
C ILE A 22 -6.30 -2.49 -3.53
N SER A 23 -6.54 -1.51 -4.40
CA SER A 23 -7.30 -1.69 -5.62
C SER A 23 -6.57 -2.61 -6.59
N ARG A 24 -7.32 -3.39 -7.39
CA ARG A 24 -6.77 -4.18 -8.50
C ARG A 24 -6.12 -3.32 -9.58
N ASN A 25 -6.45 -2.03 -9.63
CA ASN A 25 -5.89 -1.09 -10.59
C ASN A 25 -4.54 -0.49 -10.13
N ASN A 26 -4.09 -0.79 -8.90
CA ASN A 26 -2.75 -0.45 -8.46
C ASN A 26 -1.75 -1.40 -9.15
N ASP A 27 -1.16 -0.94 -10.25
CA ASP A 27 -0.26 -1.71 -11.11
C ASP A 27 1.21 -1.30 -10.89
N VAL A 28 2.08 -2.30 -10.89
CA VAL A 28 3.54 -2.16 -10.87
C VAL A 28 4.10 -3.05 -11.97
N ASN A 29 4.49 -2.43 -13.08
CA ASN A 29 5.09 -3.09 -14.25
C ASN A 29 4.21 -4.25 -14.81
N GLY A 30 2.90 -4.05 -14.90
CA GLY A 30 1.96 -5.06 -15.39
C GLY A 30 1.50 -6.08 -14.34
N TYR A 31 1.94 -5.94 -13.09
CA TYR A 31 1.54 -6.78 -11.97
C TYR A 31 0.76 -5.99 -10.94
N TRP A 32 -0.16 -6.67 -10.27
CA TRP A 32 -0.88 -6.06 -9.16
C TRP A 32 0.09 -5.73 -8.01
N GLY A 33 0.11 -4.47 -7.55
CA GLY A 33 1.06 -3.98 -6.55
C GLY A 33 1.03 -4.76 -5.22
N ILE A 34 -0.15 -5.18 -4.77
CA ILE A 34 -0.28 -6.03 -3.57
C ILE A 34 0.39 -7.40 -3.78
N GLY A 35 0.36 -7.96 -4.99
CA GLY A 35 1.07 -9.20 -5.31
C GLY A 35 2.59 -9.05 -5.24
N LYS A 36 3.12 -7.89 -5.67
CA LYS A 36 4.55 -7.57 -5.52
C LYS A 36 4.96 -7.37 -4.06
N ILE A 37 4.13 -6.70 -3.26
CA ILE A 37 4.34 -6.57 -1.81
C ILE A 37 4.36 -7.93 -1.12
N TYR A 38 3.43 -8.81 -1.48
CA TYR A 38 3.41 -10.18 -0.98
C TYR A 38 4.67 -10.96 -1.38
N SER A 39 5.14 -10.79 -2.62
CA SER A 39 6.38 -11.42 -3.09
C SER A 39 7.60 -10.92 -2.29
N LEU A 40 7.64 -9.62 -1.97
CA LEU A 40 8.66 -9.05 -1.08
C LEU A 40 8.60 -9.66 0.32
N MET A 41 7.42 -9.86 0.90
CA MET A 41 7.27 -10.53 2.21
C MET A 41 7.89 -11.93 2.20
N ILE A 42 7.66 -12.72 1.15
CA ILE A 42 8.25 -14.05 1.00
C ILE A 42 9.78 -13.97 0.88
N ILE A 43 10.29 -13.14 -0.04
CA ILE A 43 11.74 -13.05 -0.34
C ILE A 43 12.53 -12.50 0.85
N SER A 44 11.96 -11.54 1.58
CA SER A 44 12.61 -10.92 2.74
C SER A 44 12.36 -11.65 4.06
N GLU A 45 11.57 -12.71 4.04
CA GLU A 45 11.11 -13.44 5.24
C GLU A 45 10.45 -12.52 6.29
N SER A 46 9.89 -11.39 5.85
CA SER A 46 9.24 -10.41 6.71
C SER A 46 7.72 -10.55 6.66
N LEU A 47 7.09 -10.62 7.83
CA LEU A 47 5.63 -10.60 7.97
C LEU A 47 5.06 -9.18 7.88
N GLU A 48 5.93 -8.17 7.88
CA GLU A 48 5.56 -6.76 7.86
C GLU A 48 6.35 -6.01 6.78
N ILE A 49 5.62 -5.23 5.99
CA ILE A 49 6.20 -4.27 5.03
C ILE A 49 5.73 -2.87 5.43
N GLU A 50 6.66 -1.95 5.59
CA GLU A 50 6.39 -0.54 5.87
C GLU A 50 6.74 0.32 4.65
N ILE A 51 5.82 1.21 4.27
CA ILE A 51 6.05 2.25 3.28
C ILE A 51 5.92 3.61 3.98
N ASP A 52 7.02 4.38 4.02
CA ASP A 52 7.04 5.75 4.50
C ASP A 52 6.80 6.71 3.32
N LEU A 53 5.59 7.29 3.28
CA LEU A 53 5.16 8.19 2.21
C LEU A 53 5.81 9.57 2.29
N ILE A 54 6.34 9.98 3.46
CA ILE A 54 7.05 11.26 3.58
C ILE A 54 8.47 11.10 3.07
N ARG A 55 9.16 10.02 3.48
CA ARG A 55 10.54 9.73 3.12
C ARG A 55 10.69 9.06 1.76
N LYS A 56 9.59 8.64 1.13
CA LYS A 56 9.58 7.84 -0.11
C LYS A 56 10.42 6.57 0.04
N ALA A 57 10.22 5.86 1.15
CA ALA A 57 10.99 4.67 1.48
C ALA A 57 10.08 3.46 1.70
N ILE A 58 10.61 2.27 1.45
CA ILE A 58 9.98 1.00 1.77
C ILE A 58 10.96 0.13 2.58
N SER A 59 10.44 -0.59 3.56
CA SER A 59 11.18 -1.52 4.40
C SER A 59 10.46 -2.86 4.47
N PRO A 60 11.12 -3.99 4.14
CA PRO A 60 12.46 -4.08 3.57
C PRO A 60 12.60 -3.38 2.21
N SER A 61 13.81 -2.91 1.89
CA SER A 61 14.05 -2.15 0.66
C SER A 61 13.90 -3.03 -0.58
N ASN A 62 13.24 -2.51 -1.62
CA ASN A 62 13.10 -3.18 -2.90
C ASN A 62 12.93 -2.15 -4.02
N ASP A 63 13.87 -2.13 -4.97
CA ASP A 63 13.90 -1.10 -6.00
C ASP A 63 12.76 -1.21 -7.02
N GLU A 64 12.22 -2.42 -7.24
CA GLU A 64 11.06 -2.64 -8.12
C GLU A 64 9.82 -1.88 -7.62
N LEU A 65 9.72 -1.67 -6.31
CA LEU A 65 8.61 -0.98 -5.66
C LEU A 65 8.82 0.53 -5.52
N ASN A 66 9.98 1.08 -5.89
CA ASN A 66 10.26 2.52 -5.76
C ASN A 66 9.26 3.39 -6.54
N LEU A 67 8.78 2.93 -7.69
CA LEU A 67 7.75 3.61 -8.47
C LEU A 67 6.41 3.65 -7.73
N LEU A 68 6.00 2.52 -7.12
CA LEU A 68 4.79 2.44 -6.30
C LEU A 68 4.89 3.37 -5.08
N VAL A 69 6.03 3.37 -4.39
CA VAL A 69 6.29 4.24 -3.24
C VAL A 69 6.21 5.72 -3.64
N SER A 70 6.85 6.07 -4.76
CA SER A 70 6.83 7.44 -5.29
C SER A 70 5.42 7.87 -5.67
N HIS A 71 4.68 7.01 -6.37
CA HIS A 71 3.30 7.26 -6.75
C HIS A 71 2.40 7.59 -5.56
N TYR A 72 2.45 6.80 -4.48
CA TYR A 72 1.61 7.06 -3.30
C TYR A 72 2.08 8.24 -2.46
N SER A 73 3.39 8.55 -2.47
CA SER A 73 3.90 9.79 -1.87
C SER A 73 3.41 11.02 -2.62
N ASP A 74 3.50 11.02 -3.95
CA ASP A 74 3.03 12.13 -4.78
C ASP A 74 1.51 12.27 -4.67
N TYR A 75 0.78 11.15 -4.68
CA TYR A 75 -0.67 11.17 -4.46
C TYR A 75 -1.04 11.77 -3.10
N LEU A 76 -0.32 11.43 -2.02
CA LEU A 76 -0.54 12.06 -0.71
C LEU A 76 -0.35 13.58 -0.79
N PHE A 77 0.77 14.05 -1.31
CA PHE A 77 1.08 15.49 -1.34
C PHE A 77 0.17 16.28 -2.29
N ASP A 78 -0.27 15.69 -3.40
CA ASP A 78 -1.26 16.25 -4.30
C ASP A 78 -2.64 16.40 -3.64
N GLN A 79 -3.04 15.44 -2.82
CA GLN A 79 -4.29 15.54 -2.08
C GLN A 79 -4.22 16.58 -0.96
N LEU A 80 -3.07 16.70 -0.29
CA LEU A 80 -2.87 17.73 0.73
C LEU A 80 -2.89 19.13 0.12
N SER A 81 -2.22 19.33 -1.03
CA SER A 81 -2.15 20.64 -1.70
C SER A 81 -3.53 21.11 -2.18
N LYS A 82 -4.36 20.22 -2.75
CA LYS A 82 -5.76 20.50 -3.11
C LYS A 82 -6.63 20.92 -1.93
N GLN A 83 -6.21 20.56 -0.72
CA GLN A 83 -6.89 20.90 0.53
C GLN A 83 -6.13 21.97 1.31
N GLU A 84 -5.13 22.64 0.73
CA GLU A 84 -4.28 23.66 1.36
C GLU A 84 -3.70 23.20 2.72
N ILE A 85 -3.34 21.93 2.83
CA ILE A 85 -2.62 21.37 3.98
C ILE A 85 -1.15 21.33 3.63
N GLN A 86 -0.31 21.94 4.46
CA GLN A 86 1.13 21.96 4.21
C GLN A 86 1.75 20.62 4.62
N ARG A 87 2.80 20.21 3.90
CA ARG A 87 3.61 19.03 4.26
C ARG A 87 4.12 19.08 5.70
N SER A 88 4.49 20.26 6.19
CA SER A 88 4.94 20.51 7.57
C SER A 88 3.88 20.22 8.63
N ASN A 89 2.60 20.08 8.24
CA ASN A 89 1.54 19.68 9.15
C ASN A 89 1.51 18.17 9.42
N LEU A 90 2.32 17.37 8.72
CA LEU A 90 2.46 15.94 8.95
C LEU A 90 3.80 15.63 9.63
N SER A 91 3.75 14.87 10.71
CA SER A 91 4.93 14.28 11.34
C SER A 91 5.22 12.88 10.79
N GLN A 92 4.18 12.16 10.36
CA GLN A 92 4.30 10.80 9.80
C GLN A 92 3.19 10.53 8.77
N ALA A 93 3.49 9.76 7.73
CA ALA A 93 2.49 9.11 6.89
C ALA A 93 3.03 7.76 6.41
N LYS A 94 2.44 6.67 6.91
CA LYS A 94 2.90 5.30 6.66
C LYS A 94 1.78 4.41 6.18
N ILE A 95 2.10 3.51 5.25
CA ILE A 95 1.31 2.33 4.93
C ILE A 95 2.04 1.13 5.51
N ILE A 96 1.37 0.34 6.34
CA ILE A 96 1.90 -0.87 6.95
C ILE A 96 1.06 -2.03 6.45
N ILE A 97 1.72 -3.04 5.90
CA ILE A 97 1.08 -4.27 5.43
C ILE A 97 1.59 -5.39 6.32
N VAL A 98 0.68 -6.06 7.00
CA VAL A 98 0.97 -7.24 7.82
C VAL A 98 0.33 -8.45 7.18
N GLY A 99 1.10 -9.50 6.96
CA GLY A 99 0.67 -10.72 6.29
C GLY A 99 1.26 -11.94 6.95
N ASN A 100 0.57 -13.08 6.80
CA ASN A 100 1.14 -14.39 7.09
C ASN A 100 1.23 -15.13 5.75
N PRO A 101 2.28 -14.87 4.96
CA PRO A 101 2.32 -15.34 3.59
C PRO A 101 2.45 -16.87 3.49
N ASN A 102 2.70 -17.57 4.60
CA ASN A 102 2.75 -19.03 4.66
C ASN A 102 1.50 -19.69 5.28
N ASN A 103 0.43 -18.93 5.57
CA ASN A 103 -0.81 -19.49 6.14
C ASN A 103 -2.03 -19.21 5.22
N PRO A 104 -2.19 -19.97 4.12
CA PRO A 104 -3.28 -19.78 3.18
C PRO A 104 -4.63 -20.11 3.83
N CYS A 105 -5.71 -19.47 3.35
CA CYS A 105 -7.06 -19.83 3.77
C CYS A 105 -7.49 -21.15 3.09
N LEU A 106 -7.07 -22.28 3.65
CA LEU A 106 -7.23 -23.63 3.06
C LEU A 106 -8.68 -23.98 2.66
N SER A 107 -9.68 -23.37 3.29
CA SER A 107 -11.10 -23.52 2.90
C SER A 107 -11.41 -23.00 1.49
N LEU A 108 -10.51 -22.23 0.87
CA LEU A 108 -10.62 -21.71 -0.49
C LEU A 108 -9.82 -22.53 -1.53
N GLY A 109 -9.32 -23.72 -1.16
CA GLY A 109 -8.67 -24.67 -2.06
C GLY A 109 -7.16 -24.48 -2.25
N ARG A 110 -6.55 -25.25 -3.17
CA ARG A 110 -5.09 -25.26 -3.44
C ARG A 110 -4.48 -23.92 -3.91
N LEU A 111 -5.31 -22.98 -4.38
CA LEU A 111 -4.93 -21.62 -4.80
C LEU A 111 -5.47 -20.57 -3.82
N ALA A 112 -5.64 -20.95 -2.56
CA ALA A 112 -6.22 -20.11 -1.54
C ALA A 112 -5.41 -18.82 -1.38
N PRO A 113 -6.06 -17.65 -1.46
CA PRO A 113 -5.38 -16.39 -1.21
C PRO A 113 -4.96 -16.30 0.25
N HIS A 114 -3.82 -15.65 0.47
CA HIS A 114 -3.33 -15.23 1.76
C HIS A 114 -3.99 -13.92 2.14
N LYS A 115 -4.46 -13.87 3.39
CA LYS A 115 -4.99 -12.64 3.98
C LYS A 115 -3.83 -11.77 4.41
N MET A 116 -3.83 -10.53 3.93
CA MET A 116 -3.01 -9.46 4.47
C MET A 116 -3.92 -8.37 5.04
N ASN A 117 -3.44 -7.69 6.06
CA ASN A 117 -4.04 -6.47 6.58
C ASN A 117 -3.20 -5.28 6.12
N CYS A 118 -3.84 -4.34 5.45
CA CYS A 118 -3.22 -3.09 5.04
C CYS A 118 -3.76 -1.97 5.91
N LYS A 119 -2.85 -1.23 6.54
CA LYS A 119 -3.14 -0.12 7.45
C LYS A 119 -2.45 1.12 6.96
N ILE A 120 -3.16 2.25 6.93
CA ILE A 120 -2.55 3.57 6.74
C ILE A 120 -2.64 4.35 8.03
N THR A 121 -1.56 5.03 8.39
CA THR A 121 -1.49 5.94 9.54
C THR A 121 -0.87 7.26 9.11
N ILE A 122 -1.63 8.34 9.23
CA ILE A 122 -1.15 9.71 9.08
C ILE A 122 -1.13 10.34 10.48
N ILE A 123 -0.02 10.94 10.87
CA ILE A 123 0.12 11.65 12.14
C ILE A 123 0.38 13.12 11.83
N ASP A 124 -0.40 14.01 12.44
CA ASP A 124 -0.17 15.45 12.30
C ASP A 124 0.98 15.96 13.20
N ASN A 125 1.34 17.23 13.05
CA ASN A 125 2.41 17.85 13.82
C ASN A 125 2.10 18.03 15.32
N LEU A 126 0.88 17.71 15.76
CA LEU A 126 0.49 17.63 17.17
C LEU A 126 0.41 16.19 17.67
N ASN A 127 0.97 15.24 16.92
CA ASN A 127 0.96 13.80 17.21
C ASN A 127 -0.45 13.17 17.26
N ILE A 128 -1.45 13.79 16.62
CA ILE A 128 -2.76 13.18 16.47
C ILE A 128 -2.72 12.20 15.31
N ALA A 129 -3.00 10.92 15.60
CA ALA A 129 -2.99 9.85 14.61
C ALA A 129 -4.37 9.63 13.95
N TYR A 130 -4.34 9.42 12.64
CA TYR A 130 -5.48 9.05 11.81
C TYR A 130 -5.17 7.71 11.14
N THR A 131 -5.80 6.65 11.65
CA THR A 131 -5.52 5.28 11.21
C THR A 131 -6.76 4.65 10.58
N LEU A 132 -6.56 3.96 9.46
CA LEU A 132 -7.56 3.14 8.79
C LEU A 132 -6.93 1.83 8.37
N GLU A 133 -7.71 0.75 8.36
CA GLU A 133 -7.24 -0.57 7.97
C GLU A 133 -8.28 -1.30 7.11
N LYS A 134 -7.78 -2.13 6.19
CA LYS A 134 -8.59 -2.99 5.33
C LYS A 134 -7.87 -4.32 5.12
N ASN A 135 -8.65 -5.39 5.06
CA ASN A 135 -8.13 -6.69 4.65
C ASN A 135 -8.02 -6.74 3.13
N VAL A 136 -6.97 -7.38 2.63
CA VAL A 136 -6.74 -7.66 1.21
C VAL A 136 -6.31 -9.11 1.04
N TRP A 137 -6.65 -9.68 -0.10
CA TRP A 137 -6.41 -11.09 -0.41
C TRP A 137 -5.48 -11.18 -1.61
N SER A 138 -4.31 -11.77 -1.43
CA SER A 138 -3.35 -12.01 -2.51
C SER A 138 -3.04 -13.49 -2.65
N ARG A 139 -2.81 -13.94 -3.88
CA ARG A 139 -2.30 -15.29 -4.13
C ARG A 139 -0.78 -15.19 -4.31
N GLU A 140 -0.09 -16.31 -4.10
CA GLU A 140 1.29 -16.45 -4.58
C GLU A 140 1.33 -16.19 -6.09
N HIS A 141 2.33 -15.41 -6.51
CA HIS A 141 2.51 -15.04 -7.90
C HIS A 141 2.71 -16.30 -8.76
N ASN A 142 1.80 -16.53 -9.71
CA ASN A 142 1.99 -17.55 -10.75
C ASN A 142 2.07 -16.88 -12.13
N PRO A 143 3.29 -16.59 -12.65
CA PRO A 143 3.47 -15.89 -13.92
C PRO A 143 2.71 -16.55 -15.09
N ARG A 144 2.57 -17.88 -15.08
CA ARG A 144 1.85 -18.64 -16.13
C ARG A 144 0.34 -18.43 -16.12
N LEU A 145 -0.25 -18.04 -14.99
CA LEU A 145 -1.69 -17.79 -14.85
C LEU A 145 -2.04 -16.29 -14.95
N GLU A 146 -1.07 -15.41 -14.69
CA GLU A 146 -1.27 -13.97 -14.55
C GLU A 146 -0.88 -13.16 -15.79
N MET A 147 -0.14 -13.76 -16.74
CA MET A 147 0.06 -13.17 -18.07
C MET A 147 -1.29 -13.07 -18.80
N LYS A 148 -1.80 -11.85 -18.94
CA LYS A 148 -2.82 -11.55 -19.95
C LYS A 148 -2.21 -11.81 -21.32
N ARG A 149 -2.88 -12.62 -22.16
CA ARG A 149 -2.47 -12.97 -23.53
C ARG A 149 -1.88 -11.78 -24.31
N GLY A 150 -0.71 -11.99 -24.89
CA GLY A 150 0.02 -11.14 -25.86
C GLY A 150 1.49 -11.06 -25.42
N GLU A 151 2.48 -11.64 -26.10
CA GLU A 151 2.69 -11.77 -27.54
C GLU A 151 3.13 -13.20 -27.92
N ILE A 152 2.56 -13.71 -29.02
CA ILE A 152 3.23 -14.71 -29.85
C ILE A 152 4.28 -13.91 -30.64
N ILE A 153 5.55 -14.15 -30.38
CA ILE A 153 6.60 -13.82 -31.35
C ILE A 153 6.98 -15.15 -32.00
N ILE A 154 6.81 -15.15 -33.32
CA ILE A 154 7.02 -16.25 -34.27
C ILE A 154 8.48 -16.67 -34.27
#